data_AF-X1T0A2-F1
#
_entry.id   AF-X1T0A2-F1
#
_cell.length_a   1.000
_cell.length_b   1.000
_cell.length_c   1.000
_cell.angle_alpha   90.00
_cell.angle_beta   90.00
_cell.angle_gamma   90.00
#
_symmetry.space_group_name_H-M   'P 1'
#
loop_
_entity.id
_entity.type
_entity.pdbx_description
1 polymer ?
#
loop_
_entity_poly.entity_id
_entity_poly.type
_entity_poly.pdbx_seq_one_letter_code
_entity_poly.pdbx_strand_id
1 'polypeptide(L)'
;MSLEIKNTRKSSRLTQRYIIGKQERILDREVCLGCGICADVCVMEAITLSEAIIEGGRLVRRPEVIIDAGKCVMCGTCAVFCPSGALKVTVDEAKDPPVLTY
;
A
#
# COMPACT_ATOMS: atom_id res chain seq x y z
N MET A 1 -19.24 0.86 -2.82
CA MET A 1 -17.78 0.79 -2.64
C MET A 1 -17.52 0.77 -1.15
N SER A 2 -16.97 -0.31 -0.59
CA SER A 2 -16.72 -0.41 0.86
C SER A 2 -15.22 -0.60 1.11
N LEU A 3 -14.66 0.18 2.03
CA LEU A 3 -13.25 0.15 2.43
C LEU A 3 -13.12 -0.44 3.83
N GLU A 4 -12.21 -1.40 3.99
CA GLU A 4 -11.86 -2.02 5.27
C GLU A 4 -10.37 -1.88 5.54
N ILE A 5 -10.00 -1.31 6.70
CA ILE A 5 -8.60 -1.12 7.10
C ILE A 5 -8.33 -2.01 8.32
N LYS A 6 -7.34 -2.90 8.20
CA LYS A 6 -6.84 -3.71 9.31
C LYS A 6 -5.37 -3.40 9.51
N ASN A 7 -5.07 -2.64 10.57
CA ASN A 7 -3.70 -2.33 10.96
C ASN A 7 -3.26 -3.22 12.12
N THR A 8 -2.09 -3.83 12.00
CA THR A 8 -1.44 -4.62 13.05
C THR A 8 -0.03 -4.07 13.26
N ARG A 9 0.66 -4.44 14.35
CA ARG A 9 2.08 -4.05 14.54
C ARG A 9 2.96 -4.44 13.33
N LYS A 10 2.68 -5.58 12.71
CA LYS A 10 3.51 -6.17 11.66
C LYS A 10 3.10 -5.72 10.26
N SER A 11 1.82 -5.49 10.02
CA SER A 11 1.34 -5.15 8.68
C SER A 11 0.10 -4.27 8.71
N SER A 12 -0.04 -3.43 7.68
CA SER A 12 -1.32 -2.81 7.35
C SER A 12 -1.92 -3.53 6.17
N ARG A 13 -3.22 -3.84 6.23
CA ARG A 13 -4.02 -4.39 5.14
C ARG A 13 -5.18 -3.45 4.85
N LEU A 14 -5.32 -3.06 3.59
CA LEU A 14 -6.43 -2.27 3.08
C LEU A 14 -7.18 -3.13 2.07
N THR A 15 -8.47 -3.36 2.32
CA THR A 15 -9.34 -4.15 1.44
C THR A 15 -10.39 -3.22 0.86
N GLN A 16 -10.46 -3.16 -0.47
CA GLN A 16 -11.46 -2.40 -1.21
C GLN A 16 -12.41 -3.37 -1.90
N ARG A 17 -13.69 -3.32 -1.53
CA ARG A 17 -14.74 -4.19 -2.09
C ARG A 17 -15.54 -3.46 -3.14
N TYR A 18 -15.60 -4.07 -4.32
CA TYR A 18 -16.44 -3.70 -5.45
C TYR A 18 -17.61 -4.68 -5.57
N ILE A 19 -18.54 -4.38 -6.47
CA ILE A 19 -19.71 -5.24 -6.74
C ILE A 19 -19.25 -6.61 -7.29
N ILE A 20 -18.21 -6.60 -8.12
CA ILE A 20 -17.77 -7.77 -8.91
C ILE A 20 -16.45 -8.39 -8.41
N GLY A 21 -15.93 -7.95 -7.27
CA GLY A 21 -14.66 -8.46 -6.73
C GLY A 21 -14.12 -7.62 -5.57
N LYS A 22 -12.94 -7.99 -5.07
CA LYS A 22 -12.18 -7.22 -4.08
C LYS A 22 -10.74 -7.02 -4.52
N GLN A 23 -10.16 -5.95 -4.02
CA GLN A 23 -8.73 -5.67 -4.09
C GLN A 23 -8.16 -5.60 -2.68
N GLU A 24 -6.97 -6.16 -2.48
CA GLU A 24 -6.26 -6.08 -1.20
C GLU A 24 -4.87 -5.49 -1.41
N ARG A 25 -4.52 -4.51 -0.57
CA ARG A 25 -3.18 -3.94 -0.50
C ARG A 25 -2.59 -4.21 0.87
N ILE A 26 -1.39 -4.77 0.92
CA ILE A 26 -0.68 -5.16 2.13
C ILE A 26 0.66 -4.41 2.18
N LEU A 27 0.99 -3.84 3.33
CA LEU A 27 2.34 -3.36 3.66
C LEU A 27 2.83 -4.19 4.84
N ASP A 28 3.89 -4.93 4.60
CA ASP A 28 4.65 -5.63 5.64
C ASP A 28 5.68 -4.69 6.25
N ARG A 29 5.44 -4.27 7.49
CA ARG A 29 6.32 -3.34 8.24
C ARG A 29 7.57 -4.01 8.74
N GLU A 30 7.64 -5.34 8.82
CA GLU A 30 8.87 -6.05 9.21
C GLU A 30 9.87 -6.07 8.04
N VAL A 31 9.36 -6.23 6.81
CA VAL A 31 10.17 -6.26 5.57
C VAL A 31 10.44 -4.86 4.99
N CYS A 32 9.58 -3.88 5.25
CA CYS A 32 9.73 -2.51 4.71
C CYS A 32 11.01 -1.84 5.18
N LEU A 33 11.87 -1.38 4.27
CA LEU A 33 13.14 -0.73 4.65
C LEU A 33 12.99 0.76 5.00
N GLY A 34 11.85 1.38 4.69
CA GLY A 34 11.64 2.82 4.88
C GLY A 34 12.41 3.69 3.88
N CYS A 35 12.70 3.17 2.68
CA CYS A 35 13.56 3.84 1.69
C CYS A 35 12.92 5.01 0.92
N GLY A 36 11.59 5.17 0.95
CA GLY A 36 10.91 6.29 0.30
C GLY A 36 10.41 6.07 -1.13
N ILE A 37 10.97 5.11 -1.88
CA ILE A 37 10.65 4.90 -3.32
C ILE A 37 9.15 4.81 -3.60
N CYS A 38 8.38 4.13 -2.73
CA CYS A 38 6.94 4.02 -2.89
C CYS A 38 6.19 5.35 -2.84
N ALA A 39 6.69 6.33 -2.08
CA ALA A 39 6.13 7.67 -2.04
C ALA A 39 6.46 8.44 -3.33
N ASP A 40 7.72 8.36 -3.79
CA ASP A 40 8.18 9.04 -5.00
C ASP A 40 7.42 8.60 -6.27
N VAL A 41 7.09 7.30 -6.37
CA VAL A 41 6.36 6.76 -7.53
C VAL A 41 4.83 6.88 -7.41
N CYS A 42 4.31 7.36 -6.29
CA CYS A 42 2.86 7.44 -6.07
C CYS A 42 2.28 8.68 -6.73
N VAL A 43 1.71 8.52 -7.93
CA VAL A 43 1.07 9.62 -8.68
C VAL A 43 -0.11 10.29 -7.96
N MET A 44 -0.71 9.62 -6.99
CA MET A 44 -1.82 10.14 -6.19
C MET A 44 -1.36 10.81 -4.89
N GLU A 45 -0.05 10.82 -4.61
CA GLU A 45 0.52 11.33 -3.36
C GLU A 45 -0.15 10.72 -2.11
N ALA A 46 -0.56 9.45 -2.24
CA ALA A 46 -1.27 8.73 -1.19
C ALA A 46 -0.31 8.16 -0.13
N ILE A 47 1.00 8.26 -0.33
CA ILE A 47 2.02 7.63 0.50
C ILE A 47 2.95 8.70 1.05
N THR A 48 3.12 8.72 2.37
CA THR A 48 4.07 9.58 3.08
C THR A 48 4.96 8.74 4.00
N LEU A 49 6.08 9.31 4.44
CA LEU A 49 6.98 8.67 5.39
C LEU A 49 7.02 9.47 6.69
N SER A 50 7.04 8.76 7.82
CA SER A 50 7.36 9.38 9.11
C SER A 50 8.83 9.76 9.17
N GLU A 51 9.20 10.58 10.14
CA GLU A 51 10.60 10.90 10.39
C GLU A 51 11.40 9.66 10.84
N ALA A 52 12.68 9.64 10.47
CA ALA A 52 13.66 8.71 11.01
C ALA A 52 14.09 9.14 12.41
N ILE A 53 14.33 8.19 13.30
CA ILE A 53 14.91 8.47 14.63
C ILE A 53 16.39 8.11 14.60
N ILE A 54 17.25 9.11 14.84
CA ILE A 54 18.70 8.97 14.89
C ILE A 54 19.17 9.37 16.29
N GLU A 55 19.82 8.44 17.00
CA GLU A 55 20.40 8.70 18.32
C GLU A 55 21.88 8.35 18.29
N GLY A 56 22.74 9.24 18.80
CA GLY A 56 24.18 9.02 18.82
C GLY A 56 24.80 8.76 17.43
N GLY A 57 24.22 9.34 16.37
CA GLY A 57 24.66 9.15 14.99
C GLY A 57 24.28 7.80 14.36
N ARG A 58 23.45 6.98 15.02
CA ARG A 58 22.94 5.71 14.48
C ARG A 58 21.45 5.76 14.24
N LEU A 59 21.00 5.13 13.16
CA LEU A 59 19.58 4.95 12.88
C LEU A 59 18.97 3.97 13.90
N VAL A 60 18.12 4.48 14.79
CA VAL A 60 17.41 3.68 15.80
C VAL A 60 16.07 3.21 15.26
N ARG A 61 15.37 4.08 14.52
CA ARG A 61 14.11 3.74 13.87
C ARG A 61 14.07 4.27 12.46
N ARG A 62 13.82 3.37 11.51
CA ARG A 62 13.56 3.73 10.12
C ARG A 62 12.24 4.50 9.97
N PRO A 63 12.14 5.39 8.96
CA PRO A 63 10.87 5.97 8.54
C PRO A 63 9.79 4.91 8.34
N GLU A 64 8.59 5.17 8.85
CA GLU A 64 7.43 4.35 8.59
C GLU A 64 6.64 4.85 7.41
N VAL A 65 6.22 3.92 6.55
CA VAL A 65 5.32 4.22 5.44
C VAL A 65 3.89 4.37 5.97
N ILE A 66 3.28 5.51 5.66
CA ILE A 66 1.91 5.88 5.98
C ILE A 66 1.17 6.00 4.66
N ILE A 67 0.01 5.34 4.55
CA ILE A 67 -0.79 5.33 3.31
C ILE A 67 -2.17 5.88 3.62
N ASP A 68 -2.55 6.93 2.91
CA ASP A 68 -3.88 7.50 2.93
C ASP A 68 -4.82 6.66 2.07
N ALA A 69 -5.73 5.94 2.72
CA ALA A 69 -6.72 5.10 2.06
C ALA A 69 -7.75 5.89 1.23
N GLY A 70 -7.95 7.18 1.52
CA GLY A 70 -8.86 8.05 0.76
C GLY A 70 -8.27 8.50 -0.58
N LYS A 71 -6.93 8.59 -0.68
CA LYS A 71 -6.23 8.95 -1.92
C LYS A 71 -5.74 7.73 -2.71
N CYS A 72 -5.52 6.60 -2.05
CA CYS A 72 -5.01 5.39 -2.68
C CYS A 72 -6.02 4.79 -3.66
N VAL A 73 -5.68 4.74 -4.95
CA VAL A 73 -6.52 4.17 -6.02
C VAL A 73 -6.18 2.71 -6.35
N MET A 74 -5.39 2.04 -5.51
CA MET A 74 -5.02 0.63 -5.67
C MET A 74 -4.34 0.26 -7.01
N CYS A 75 -3.61 1.20 -7.63
CA CYS A 75 -2.97 0.98 -8.94
C CYS A 75 -1.81 -0.04 -8.93
N GLY A 76 -1.20 -0.31 -7.77
CA GLY A 76 -0.14 -1.32 -7.64
C GLY A 76 1.28 -0.86 -7.98
N THR A 77 1.50 0.35 -8.49
CA THR A 77 2.84 0.87 -8.84
C THR A 77 3.83 0.77 -7.67
N CYS A 78 3.40 1.10 -6.45
CA CYS A 78 4.25 1.02 -5.27
C CYS A 78 4.69 -0.40 -4.92
N ALA A 79 3.91 -1.44 -5.28
CA ALA A 79 4.30 -2.83 -5.11
C ALA A 79 5.34 -3.27 -6.14
N VAL A 80 5.22 -2.80 -7.39
CA VAL A 80 6.17 -3.10 -8.47
C VAL A 80 7.56 -2.52 -8.19
N PHE A 81 7.62 -1.27 -7.72
CA PHE A 81 8.89 -0.59 -7.45
C PHE A 81 9.48 -0.89 -6.07
N CYS A 82 8.81 -1.67 -5.22
CA CYS A 82 9.31 -1.96 -3.88
C CYS A 82 10.47 -2.98 -3.95
N PRO A 83 11.73 -2.58 -3.69
CA PRO A 83 12.86 -3.50 -3.84
C PRO A 83 12.86 -4.62 -2.79
N SER A 84 12.29 -4.37 -1.61
CA SER A 84 12.18 -5.39 -0.55
C SER A 84 10.92 -6.25 -0.66
N GLY A 85 10.00 -5.95 -1.60
CA GLY A 85 8.73 -6.67 -1.72
C GLY A 85 7.78 -6.48 -0.52
N ALA A 86 7.98 -5.43 0.28
CA ALA A 86 7.16 -5.14 1.45
C ALA A 86 5.73 -4.69 1.11
N LEU A 87 5.50 -4.15 -0.09
CA LEU A 87 4.18 -3.78 -0.60
C LEU A 87 3.66 -4.83 -1.57
N LYS A 88 2.40 -5.22 -1.39
CA LYS A 88 1.70 -6.17 -2.26
C LYS A 88 0.31 -5.64 -2.58
N VAL A 89 -0.11 -5.79 -3.83
CA VAL A 89 -1.48 -5.54 -4.27
C VAL A 89 -2.00 -6.80 -4.96
N THR A 90 -3.15 -7.29 -4.52
CA THR A 90 -3.81 -8.47 -5.07
C THR A 90 -5.21 -8.09 -5.51
N VAL A 91 -5.57 -8.55 -6.70
CA VAL A 91 -6.93 -8.50 -7.24
C VAL A 91 -7.49 -9.92 -7.16
N ASP A 92 -8.70 -10.07 -6.64
CA ASP A 92 -9.46 -11.29 -6.92
C ASP A 92 -9.79 -11.32 -8.41
N GLU A 93 -9.99 -12.52 -8.95
CA GLU A 93 -10.50 -12.73 -10.31
C GLU A 93 -11.75 -11.89 -10.51
N ALA A 94 -11.60 -10.76 -11.21
CA ALA A 94 -12.72 -9.92 -11.56
C ALA A 94 -13.57 -10.76 -12.51
N LYS A 95 -14.82 -11.05 -12.09
CA LYS A 95 -15.80 -11.51 -13.07
C LYS A 95 -15.92 -10.38 -14.08
N ASP A 96 -15.62 -10.66 -15.34
CA ASP A 96 -15.78 -9.68 -16.41
C ASP A 96 -17.16 -9.02 -16.23
N PRO A 97 -17.23 -7.68 -16.07
CA PRO A 97 -18.51 -7.01 -16.07
C PRO A 97 -19.19 -7.40 -17.38
N PRO A 98 -20.50 -7.70 -17.40
CA PRO A 98 -21.18 -7.98 -18.65
C PRO A 98 -20.94 -6.78 -19.57
N VAL A 99 -20.11 -6.97 -20.59
CA VAL A 99 -19.98 -5.99 -21.65
C VAL A 99 -21.38 -5.83 -22.21
N LEU A 100 -21.95 -4.63 -22.10
CA LEU A 100 -23.20 -4.31 -22.76
C LEU A 100 -22.90 -4.38 -24.25
N THR A 101 -23.12 -5.54 -24.84
CA THR A 101 -23.20 -5.70 -26.29
C THR A 101 -24.47 -4.97 -26.70
N TYR A 102 -24.29 -3.73 -27.17
CA TYR A 102 -25.33 -2.99 -27.88
C TYR A 102 -25.53 -3.58 -29.27
#